data_AF-A0A968PF14-F1
#
_entry.id   AF-A0A968PF14-F1
#
_cell.length_a   1.000
_cell.length_b   1.000
_cell.length_c   1.000
_cell.angle_alpha   90.00
_cell.angle_beta   90.00
_cell.angle_gamma   90.00
#
_symmetry.space_group_name_H-M   'P 1'
#
loop_
_entity.id
_entity.type
_entity.pdbx_description
1 polymer ?
#
loop_
_entity_poly.entity_id
_entity_poly.type
_entity_poly.pdbx_seq_one_letter_code
_entity_poly.pdbx_strand_id
1 'polypeptide(L)'
;MPRAGTHSFGEHRRPSNLADFLGANLNLDVQQKQDLLEELDVTKRTHRVLHHVSYQLEISKLQQKIQADVQTSITDVQRKIFLREQMKAIQKELGEHEDASTKTIAQLKEKIGKAKLPEKVDSEAQRELGRLETIHPASPEYSLILTYLQLLADLPWNHASTDNLDLQRARRILSRDHFGLEKVKRR
;
A
#
# COMPACT_ATOMS: atom_id res chain seq x y z
N MET A 1 34.77 -16.74 -8.36
CA MET A 1 35.93 -16.79 -9.29
C MET A 1 36.07 -15.42 -9.92
N PRO A 2 37.08 -14.62 -9.52
CA PRO A 2 38.11 -14.26 -10.48
C PRO A 2 39.49 -14.20 -9.80
N ARG A 3 40.38 -15.16 -10.09
CA ARG A 3 41.76 -15.19 -9.59
C ARG A 3 42.81 -15.18 -10.70
N ALA A 4 42.43 -14.89 -11.94
CA ALA A 4 43.37 -14.90 -13.08
C ALA A 4 44.04 -13.53 -13.35
N GLY A 5 43.51 -12.42 -12.85
CA GLY A 5 43.99 -11.08 -13.23
C GLY A 5 45.19 -10.56 -12.44
N THR A 6 45.40 -11.00 -11.19
CA THR A 6 46.38 -10.34 -10.30
C THR A 6 47.84 -10.70 -10.60
N HIS A 7 48.11 -11.79 -11.34
CA HIS A 7 49.48 -12.20 -11.67
C HIS A 7 50.10 -11.42 -12.85
N SER A 8 49.30 -10.86 -13.76
CA SER A 8 49.82 -10.14 -14.95
C SER A 8 50.23 -8.68 -14.67
N PHE A 9 49.73 -8.06 -13.58
CA PHE A 9 50.06 -6.67 -13.27
C PHE A 9 51.53 -6.45 -12.88
N GLY A 10 52.18 -7.48 -12.33
CA GLY A 10 53.57 -7.40 -11.87
C GLY A 10 54.64 -7.49 -12.97
N GLU A 11 54.27 -7.95 -14.17
CA GLU A 11 55.22 -8.17 -15.28
C GLU A 11 55.47 -6.92 -16.13
N HIS A 12 54.54 -5.96 -16.13
CA HIS A 12 54.63 -4.74 -16.95
C HIS A 12 55.31 -3.58 -16.21
N ARG A 13 56.65 -3.62 -16.11
CA ARG A 13 57.46 -2.54 -15.48
C ARG A 13 57.54 -1.25 -16.30
N ARG A 14 57.17 -1.27 -17.59
CA ARG A 14 57.19 -0.08 -18.46
C ARG A 14 55.79 0.58 -18.48
N PRO A 15 55.67 1.89 -18.19
CA PRO A 15 54.38 2.59 -18.14
C PRO A 15 53.55 2.47 -19.44
N SER A 16 54.23 2.41 -20.59
CA SER A 16 53.59 2.20 -21.90
C SER A 16 52.84 0.88 -21.96
N ASN A 17 53.52 -0.23 -21.65
CA ASN A 17 52.95 -1.58 -21.74
C ASN A 17 51.79 -1.76 -20.75
N LEU A 18 51.90 -1.14 -19.57
CA LEU A 18 50.83 -1.16 -18.57
C LEU A 18 49.59 -0.39 -19.06
N ALA A 19 49.78 0.78 -19.69
CA ALA A 19 48.69 1.55 -20.26
C ALA A 19 47.98 0.79 -21.39
N ASP A 20 48.73 0.11 -22.25
CA ASP A 20 48.19 -0.66 -23.38
C ASP A 20 47.43 -1.90 -22.89
N PHE A 21 47.98 -2.60 -21.89
CA PHE A 21 47.33 -3.75 -21.24
C PHE A 21 46.03 -3.34 -20.53
N LEU A 22 46.06 -2.25 -19.76
CA LEU A 22 44.87 -1.72 -19.09
C LEU A 22 43.83 -1.25 -20.12
N GLY A 23 44.25 -0.52 -21.16
CA GLY A 23 43.40 -0.06 -22.25
C GLY A 23 42.68 -1.19 -22.99
N ALA A 24 43.38 -2.31 -23.23
CA ALA A 24 42.78 -3.49 -23.87
C ALA A 24 41.69 -4.16 -23.02
N ASN A 25 41.85 -4.12 -21.69
CA ASN A 25 40.91 -4.72 -20.74
C ASN A 25 39.77 -3.77 -20.32
N LEU A 26 39.85 -2.49 -20.68
CA LEU A 26 38.77 -1.53 -20.42
C LEU A 26 37.65 -1.68 -21.45
N ASN A 27 36.41 -1.62 -20.93
CA ASN A 27 35.20 -1.69 -21.74
C ASN A 27 34.86 -0.31 -22.32
N LEU A 28 35.73 0.20 -23.19
CA LEU A 28 35.59 1.47 -23.90
C LEU A 28 35.01 1.27 -25.29
N ASP A 29 34.36 2.31 -25.82
CA ASP A 29 33.90 2.33 -27.20
C ASP A 29 35.09 2.28 -28.16
N VAL A 30 34.87 1.78 -29.39
CA VAL A 30 35.92 1.58 -30.40
C VAL A 30 36.65 2.90 -30.69
N GLN A 31 35.91 4.01 -30.76
CA GLN A 31 36.48 5.34 -30.96
C GLN A 31 37.44 5.74 -29.83
N GLN A 32 37.04 5.50 -28.58
CA GLN A 32 37.86 5.84 -27.41
C GLN A 32 39.11 4.95 -27.30
N LYS A 33 39.03 3.69 -27.75
CA LYS A 33 40.19 2.80 -27.84
C LYS A 33 41.18 3.27 -28.90
N GLN A 34 40.67 3.76 -30.03
CA GLN A 34 41.50 4.34 -31.09
C GLN A 34 42.20 5.62 -30.62
N ASP A 35 41.47 6.53 -29.98
CA ASP A 35 42.02 7.78 -29.42
C ASP A 35 43.13 7.52 -28.39
N LEU A 36 43.02 6.42 -27.61
CA LEU A 36 44.06 5.98 -26.68
C LEU A 36 45.31 5.44 -27.39
N LEU A 37 45.16 4.73 -28.50
CA LEU A 37 46.28 4.19 -29.28
C LEU A 37 47.03 5.27 -30.06
N GLU A 38 46.33 6.32 -30.48
CA GLU A 38 46.91 7.46 -31.22
C GLU A 38 47.71 8.41 -30.32
N GLU A 39 47.53 8.34 -29.00
CA GLU A 39 48.33 9.13 -28.05
C GLU A 39 49.74 8.54 -27.89
N LEU A 40 50.72 9.22 -28.51
CA LEU A 40 52.14 8.86 -28.46
C LEU A 40 52.82 9.21 -27.13
N ASP A 41 52.27 10.17 -26.38
CA ASP A 41 52.76 10.53 -25.04
C ASP A 41 52.25 9.55 -23.98
N VAL A 42 53.16 8.69 -23.51
CA VAL A 42 52.91 7.68 -22.49
C VAL A 42 52.30 8.27 -21.21
N THR A 43 52.68 9.49 -20.84
CA THR A 43 52.19 10.15 -19.61
C THR A 43 50.74 10.58 -19.77
N LYS A 44 50.38 11.13 -20.93
CA LYS A 44 48.99 11.50 -21.23
C LYS A 44 48.11 10.26 -21.38
N ARG A 45 48.62 9.22 -22.06
CA ARG A 45 47.90 7.96 -22.23
C ARG A 45 47.60 7.27 -20.89
N THR A 46 48.57 7.20 -19.99
CA THR A 46 48.36 6.65 -18.64
C THR A 46 47.35 7.45 -17.83
N HIS A 47 47.36 8.79 -17.91
CA HIS A 47 46.35 9.62 -17.23
C HIS A 47 44.93 9.39 -17.76
N ARG A 48 44.76 9.27 -19.09
CA ARG A 48 43.46 8.97 -19.70
C ARG A 48 42.96 7.58 -19.26
N VAL A 49 43.82 6.57 -19.28
CA VAL A 49 43.48 5.21 -18.79
C VAL A 49 43.08 5.26 -17.31
N LEU A 50 43.84 5.98 -16.46
CA LEU A 50 43.53 6.13 -15.04
C LEU A 50 42.18 6.82 -14.80
N HIS A 51 41.84 7.81 -15.61
CA HIS A 51 40.54 8.47 -15.54
C HIS A 51 39.40 7.49 -15.86
N HIS A 52 39.53 6.70 -16.92
CA HIS A 52 38.53 5.67 -17.25
C HIS A 52 38.40 4.59 -16.18
N VAL A 53 39.52 4.12 -15.62
CA VAL A 53 39.52 3.15 -14.51
C VAL A 53 38.82 3.74 -13.27
N SER A 54 39.13 4.99 -12.92
CA SER A 54 38.50 5.69 -11.79
C SER A 54 37.00 5.84 -11.97
N TYR A 55 36.56 6.21 -13.17
CA TYR A 55 35.14 6.32 -13.49
C TYR A 55 34.41 4.98 -13.38
N GLN A 56 35.00 3.90 -13.92
CA GLN A 56 34.45 2.54 -13.80
C GLN A 56 34.40 2.06 -12.35
N LEU A 57 35.40 2.43 -11.53
CA LEU A 57 35.41 2.13 -10.11
C LEU A 57 34.24 2.80 -9.38
N GLU A 58 33.97 4.07 -9.66
CA GLU A 58 32.84 4.80 -9.06
C GLU A 58 31.48 4.21 -9.48
N ILE A 59 31.31 3.83 -10.75
CA ILE A 59 30.12 3.12 -11.21
C ILE A 59 29.94 1.80 -10.45
N SER A 60 31.01 1.01 -10.32
CA SER A 60 30.96 -0.29 -9.64
C SER A 60 30.58 -0.15 -8.16
N LYS A 61 31.14 0.85 -7.46
CA LYS A 61 30.75 1.17 -6.08
C LYS A 61 29.27 1.53 -5.97
N LEU A 62 28.76 2.34 -6.90
CA LEU A 62 27.34 2.73 -6.92
C LEU A 62 26.44 1.50 -7.15
N GLN A 63 26.81 0.63 -8.09
CA GLN A 63 26.07 -0.62 -8.35
C GLN A 63 26.03 -1.52 -7.12
N GLN A 64 27.17 -1.70 -6.43
CA GLN A 64 27.23 -2.47 -5.19
C GLN A 64 26.34 -1.88 -4.09
N LYS A 65 26.33 -0.55 -3.95
CA LYS A 65 25.47 0.14 -2.99
C LYS A 65 23.99 -0.08 -3.31
N ILE A 66 23.58 0.11 -4.57
CA ILE A 66 22.20 -0.13 -5.01
C ILE A 66 21.79 -1.58 -4.74
N GLN A 67 22.67 -2.54 -5.05
CA GLN A 67 22.40 -3.95 -4.81
C GLN A 67 22.21 -4.26 -3.32
N ALA A 68 23.02 -3.67 -2.44
CA ALA A 68 22.89 -3.83 -0.99
C ALA A 68 21.57 -3.22 -0.45
N ASP A 69 21.19 -2.04 -0.94
CA ASP A 69 19.95 -1.36 -0.54
C ASP A 69 18.70 -2.16 -0.98
N VAL A 70 18.72 -2.70 -2.20
CA VAL A 70 17.65 -3.57 -2.73
C VAL A 70 17.55 -4.86 -1.91
N GLN A 71 18.68 -5.51 -1.60
CA GLN A 71 18.71 -6.74 -0.81
C GLN A 71 18.15 -6.52 0.61
N THR A 72 18.49 -5.39 1.24
CA THR A 72 17.99 -5.02 2.57
C THR A 72 16.48 -4.82 2.54
N SER A 73 15.98 -4.09 1.54
CA SER A 73 14.55 -3.83 1.36
C SER A 73 13.74 -5.11 1.13
N ILE A 74 14.24 -6.03 0.29
CA ILE A 74 13.62 -7.33 0.05
C ILE A 74 13.56 -8.15 1.34
N THR A 75 14.64 -8.16 2.12
CA THR A 75 14.73 -8.90 3.39
C THR A 75 13.70 -8.41 4.40
N ASP A 76 13.50 -7.09 4.51
CA ASP A 76 12.52 -6.52 5.43
C ASP A 76 11.07 -6.82 5.01
N VAL A 77 10.78 -6.80 3.70
CA VAL A 77 9.46 -7.18 3.19
C VAL A 77 9.18 -8.67 3.47
N GLN A 78 10.14 -9.55 3.19
CA GLN A 78 10.01 -10.98 3.48
C GLN A 78 9.84 -11.24 4.98
N ARG A 79 10.60 -10.54 5.84
CA ARG A 79 10.45 -10.61 7.29
C ARG A 79 9.05 -10.20 7.74
N LYS A 80 8.49 -9.11 7.21
CA LYS A 80 7.13 -8.65 7.54
C LYS A 80 6.06 -9.65 7.10
N ILE A 81 6.19 -10.26 5.91
CA ILE A 81 5.27 -11.29 5.43
C ILE A 81 5.31 -12.51 6.35
N PHE A 82 6.51 -12.97 6.71
CA PHE A 82 6.70 -14.10 7.61
C PHE A 82 6.09 -13.85 9.00
N LEU A 83 6.35 -12.68 9.61
CA LEU A 83 5.77 -12.32 10.90
C LEU A 83 4.23 -12.23 10.86
N ARG A 84 3.64 -11.78 9.74
CA ARG A 84 2.17 -11.77 9.57
C ARG A 84 1.59 -13.17 9.49
N GLU A 85 2.21 -14.07 8.76
CA GLU A 85 1.79 -15.48 8.69
C GLU A 85 1.94 -16.17 10.05
N GLN A 86 3.02 -15.88 10.79
CA GLN A 86 3.17 -16.35 12.16
C GLN A 86 2.08 -15.82 13.10
N MET A 87 1.76 -14.52 13.03
CA MET A 87 0.66 -13.94 13.82
C MET A 87 -0.68 -14.60 13.50
N LYS A 88 -1.00 -14.84 12.22
CA LYS A 88 -2.22 -15.56 11.82
C LYS A 88 -2.24 -16.99 12.37
N ALA A 89 -1.11 -17.68 12.32
CA ALA A 89 -1.01 -19.04 12.85
C ALA A 89 -1.18 -19.06 14.38
N ILE A 90 -0.55 -18.13 15.09
CA ILE A 90 -0.69 -17.94 16.54
C ILE A 90 -2.16 -17.65 16.90
N GLN A 91 -2.81 -16.69 16.23
CA GLN A 91 -4.24 -16.37 16.44
C GLN A 91 -5.15 -17.58 16.22
N LYS A 92 -4.83 -18.43 15.22
CA LYS A 92 -5.56 -19.66 14.95
C LYS A 92 -5.37 -20.72 16.05
N GLU A 93 -4.15 -20.89 16.55
CA GLU A 93 -3.82 -21.85 17.63
C GLU A 93 -4.35 -21.38 19.00
N LEU A 94 -4.42 -20.07 19.25
CA LEU A 94 -5.02 -19.48 20.46
C LEU A 94 -6.55 -19.56 20.47
N GLY A 95 -7.19 -20.00 19.39
CA GLY A 95 -8.65 -20.11 19.32
C GLY A 95 -9.37 -18.76 19.27
N GLU A 96 -8.69 -17.66 18.93
CA GLU A 96 -9.26 -16.30 18.79
C GLU A 96 -10.21 -16.16 17.57
N HIS A 97 -10.63 -17.26 16.96
CA HIS A 97 -11.71 -17.25 15.96
C HIS A 97 -13.10 -16.95 16.54
N GLU A 98 -13.21 -16.62 17.82
CA GLU A 98 -14.41 -16.05 18.43
C GLU A 98 -14.16 -14.71 19.12
N ASP A 99 -13.32 -13.85 18.57
CA ASP A 99 -13.31 -12.45 18.99
C ASP A 99 -14.73 -11.86 18.82
N ALA A 100 -15.30 -11.36 19.91
CA ALA A 100 -16.63 -10.75 19.93
C ALA A 100 -16.77 -9.65 18.86
N SER A 101 -15.66 -9.00 18.50
CA SER A 101 -15.56 -8.03 17.41
C SER A 101 -15.89 -8.65 16.05
N THR A 102 -15.27 -9.77 15.67
CA THR A 102 -15.56 -10.47 14.40
C THR A 102 -17.01 -10.91 14.29
N LYS A 103 -17.60 -11.43 15.38
CA LYS A 103 -19.01 -11.80 15.42
C LYS A 103 -19.93 -10.58 15.25
N THR A 104 -19.57 -9.47 15.88
CA THR A 104 -20.31 -8.20 15.76
C THR A 104 -20.28 -7.69 14.32
N ILE A 105 -19.12 -7.71 13.66
CA ILE A 105 -18.97 -7.28 12.26
C ILE A 105 -19.78 -8.18 11.32
N ALA A 106 -19.75 -9.50 11.52
CA ALA A 106 -20.53 -10.45 10.71
C ALA A 106 -22.05 -10.19 10.84
N GLN A 107 -22.54 -9.97 12.07
CA GLN A 107 -23.95 -9.61 12.30
C GLN A 107 -24.32 -8.28 11.64
N LEU A 108 -23.43 -7.29 11.69
CA LEU A 108 -23.63 -5.99 11.08
C LEU A 108 -23.76 -6.10 9.54
N LYS A 109 -22.89 -6.90 8.92
CA LYS A 109 -22.90 -7.18 7.48
C LYS A 109 -24.20 -7.84 7.05
N GLU A 110 -24.70 -8.79 7.85
CA GLU A 110 -26.00 -9.43 7.59
C GLU A 110 -27.15 -8.44 7.71
N LYS A 111 -27.17 -7.61 8.77
CA LYS A 111 -28.20 -6.57 8.96
C LYS A 111 -28.22 -5.56 7.80
N ILE A 112 -27.05 -5.07 7.39
CA ILE A 112 -26.91 -4.11 6.28
C ILE A 112 -27.44 -4.71 4.97
N GLY A 113 -27.09 -5.97 4.67
CA GLY A 113 -27.60 -6.68 3.50
C GLY A 113 -29.13 -6.85 3.52
N LYS A 114 -29.73 -7.02 4.71
CA LYS A 114 -31.19 -7.11 4.90
C LYS A 114 -31.91 -5.76 4.79
N ALA A 115 -31.24 -4.65 5.13
CA ALA A 115 -31.84 -3.31 5.13
C ALA A 115 -32.20 -2.80 3.71
N LYS A 116 -31.66 -3.44 2.64
CA LYS A 116 -31.89 -3.08 1.23
C LYS A 116 -31.65 -1.60 0.97
N LEU A 117 -30.47 -1.14 1.33
CA LEU A 117 -30.07 0.26 1.23
C LEU A 117 -30.15 0.78 -0.21
N PRO A 118 -30.48 2.07 -0.43
CA PRO A 118 -30.29 2.71 -1.72
C PRO A 118 -28.81 2.65 -2.13
N GLU A 119 -28.53 2.54 -3.44
CA GLU A 119 -27.19 2.31 -3.99
C GLU A 119 -26.10 3.25 -3.43
N LYS A 120 -26.39 4.55 -3.34
CA LYS A 120 -25.46 5.55 -2.78
C LYS A 120 -25.12 5.29 -1.32
N VAL A 121 -26.09 4.82 -0.54
CA VAL A 121 -25.95 4.55 0.89
C VAL A 121 -25.23 3.22 1.10
N ASP A 122 -25.55 2.21 0.28
CA ASP A 122 -24.88 0.91 0.34
C ASP A 122 -23.37 1.02 0.05
N SER A 123 -23.01 1.80 -0.98
CA SER A 123 -21.60 2.04 -1.31
C SER A 123 -20.83 2.68 -0.14
N GLU A 124 -21.45 3.63 0.57
CA GLU A 124 -20.82 4.28 1.72
C GLU A 124 -20.75 3.33 2.92
N ALA A 125 -21.82 2.57 3.17
CA ALA A 125 -21.87 1.58 4.23
C ALA A 125 -20.79 0.50 4.05
N GLN A 126 -20.58 0.00 2.82
CA GLN A 126 -19.52 -0.97 2.52
C GLN A 126 -18.12 -0.39 2.74
N ARG A 127 -17.91 0.89 2.40
CA ARG A 127 -16.63 1.57 2.62
C ARG A 127 -16.30 1.65 4.11
N GLU A 128 -17.26 2.08 4.94
CA GLU A 128 -17.06 2.18 6.39
C GLU A 128 -16.97 0.80 7.05
N LEU A 129 -17.66 -0.22 6.52
CA LEU A 129 -17.55 -1.61 7.01
C LEU A 129 -16.15 -2.18 6.76
N GLY A 130 -15.57 -1.95 5.58
CA GLY A 130 -14.17 -2.31 5.31
C GLY A 130 -13.19 -1.59 6.22
N ARG A 131 -13.48 -0.33 6.56
CA ARG A 131 -12.67 0.42 7.53
C ARG A 131 -12.76 -0.18 8.94
N LEU A 132 -13.97 -0.58 9.37
CA LEU A 132 -14.21 -1.22 10.68
C LEU A 132 -13.42 -2.52 10.86
N GLU A 133 -13.27 -3.32 9.80
CA GLU A 133 -12.49 -4.58 9.82
C GLU A 133 -10.97 -4.35 10.04
N THR A 134 -10.47 -3.17 9.70
CA THR A 134 -9.03 -2.85 9.80
C THR A 134 -8.64 -2.11 11.08
N ILE A 135 -9.60 -1.43 11.72
CA ILE A 135 -9.33 -0.62 12.91
C ILE A 135 -9.28 -1.51 14.16
N HIS A 136 -8.30 -1.25 15.03
CA HIS A 136 -8.18 -1.96 16.30
C HIS A 136 -9.41 -1.68 17.20
N PRO A 137 -10.06 -2.71 17.80
CA PRO A 137 -11.30 -2.54 18.59
C PRO A 137 -11.21 -1.55 19.77
N ALA A 138 -10.01 -1.37 20.33
CA ALA A 138 -9.75 -0.39 21.40
C ALA A 138 -9.69 1.08 20.93
N SER A 139 -9.74 1.33 19.62
CA SER A 139 -9.73 2.69 19.06
C SER A 139 -11.06 3.40 19.31
N PRO A 140 -11.07 4.69 19.70
CA PRO A 140 -12.30 5.49 19.78
C PRO A 140 -13.08 5.53 18.45
N GLU A 141 -12.37 5.46 17.32
CA GLU A 141 -12.98 5.43 15.98
C GLU A 141 -13.81 4.17 15.73
N TYR A 142 -13.44 3.03 16.34
CA TYR A 142 -14.15 1.77 16.16
C TYR A 142 -15.59 1.87 16.66
N SER A 143 -15.78 2.43 17.87
CA SER A 143 -17.10 2.60 18.48
C SER A 143 -17.99 3.56 17.68
N LEU A 144 -17.40 4.63 17.13
CA LEU A 144 -18.09 5.61 16.29
C LEU A 144 -18.61 4.97 15.00
N ILE A 145 -17.74 4.27 14.26
CA ILE A 145 -18.11 3.62 12.99
C ILE A 145 -19.13 2.51 13.24
N LEU A 146 -18.96 1.72 14.30
CA LEU A 146 -19.90 0.68 14.68
C LEU A 146 -21.30 1.26 14.94
N THR A 147 -21.39 2.31 15.76
CA THR A 147 -22.66 2.97 16.10
C THR A 147 -23.32 3.57 14.85
N TYR A 148 -22.53 4.21 13.98
CA TYR A 148 -23.02 4.77 12.73
C TYR A 148 -23.62 3.69 11.82
N LEU A 149 -22.90 2.59 11.61
CA LEU A 149 -23.37 1.48 10.77
C LEU A 149 -24.59 0.76 11.38
N GLN A 150 -24.68 0.66 12.71
CA GLN A 150 -25.86 0.14 13.40
C GLN A 150 -27.09 1.01 13.15
N LEU A 151 -26.98 2.33 13.33
CA LEU A 151 -28.07 3.26 13.04
C LEU A 151 -28.51 3.17 11.57
N LEU A 152 -27.55 3.10 10.66
CA LEU A 152 -27.81 2.99 9.23
C LEU A 152 -28.57 1.69 8.90
N ALA A 153 -28.25 0.58 9.56
CA ALA A 153 -28.93 -0.70 9.37
C ALA A 153 -30.33 -0.76 10.01
N ASP A 154 -30.56 -0.06 11.12
CA ASP A 154 -31.83 -0.08 11.84
C ASP A 154 -32.89 0.90 11.27
N LEU A 155 -32.50 1.78 10.34
CA LEU A 155 -33.42 2.71 9.67
C LEU A 155 -34.39 1.99 8.71
N PRO A 156 -35.68 2.39 8.67
CA PRO A 156 -36.71 1.75 7.84
C PRO A 156 -36.65 2.24 6.37
N TRP A 157 -35.56 1.95 5.65
CA TRP A 157 -35.32 2.45 4.28
C TRP A 157 -36.44 2.13 3.28
N ASN A 158 -37.03 0.94 3.39
CA ASN A 158 -38.06 0.46 2.47
C ASN A 158 -39.40 0.16 3.18
N HIS A 159 -39.56 0.61 4.42
CA HIS A 159 -40.77 0.39 5.20
C HIS A 159 -41.48 1.72 5.43
N ALA A 160 -42.61 1.89 4.75
CA ALA A 160 -43.54 2.99 4.98
C ALA A 160 -44.85 2.42 5.56
N SER A 161 -45.46 3.15 6.49
CA SER A 161 -46.82 2.84 6.94
C SER A 161 -47.83 3.19 5.85
N THR A 162 -48.89 2.41 5.74
CA THR A 162 -50.01 2.76 4.85
C THR A 162 -50.70 3.99 5.40
N ASP A 163 -50.71 5.07 4.63
CA ASP A 163 -51.40 6.30 5.00
C ASP A 163 -52.92 6.13 4.86
N ASN A 164 -53.69 6.77 5.73
CA ASN A 164 -55.15 6.78 5.67
C ASN A 164 -55.66 8.22 5.53
N LEU A 165 -55.96 8.59 4.30
CA LEU A 165 -56.39 9.93 3.91
C LEU A 165 -57.92 10.13 3.98
N ASP A 166 -58.63 9.37 4.81
CA ASP A 166 -60.08 9.57 5.02
C ASP A 166 -60.33 10.82 5.88
N LEU A 167 -60.71 11.92 5.21
CA LEU A 167 -61.06 13.20 5.82
C LEU A 167 -62.25 13.11 6.80
N GLN A 168 -63.24 12.24 6.54
CA GLN A 168 -64.38 12.09 7.44
C GLN A 168 -63.98 11.40 8.74
N ARG A 169 -63.12 10.38 8.64
CA ARG A 169 -62.52 9.72 9.80
C ARG A 169 -61.63 10.70 10.57
N ALA A 170 -60.76 11.45 9.88
CA ALA A 170 -59.89 12.44 10.50
C ALA A 170 -60.70 13.50 11.27
N ARG A 171 -61.77 14.04 10.66
CA ARG A 171 -62.66 15.02 11.30
C ARG A 171 -63.35 14.46 12.55
N ARG A 172 -63.83 13.21 12.50
CA ARG A 172 -64.45 12.56 13.68
C ARG A 172 -63.46 12.40 14.84
N ILE A 173 -62.24 11.95 14.55
CA ILE A 173 -61.18 11.78 15.55
C ILE A 173 -60.80 13.14 16.15
N LEU A 174 -60.59 14.16 15.31
CA LEU A 174 -60.26 15.52 15.77
C LEU A 174 -61.35 16.15 16.64
N SER A 175 -62.63 15.94 16.31
CA SER A 175 -63.75 16.44 17.11
C SER A 175 -63.94 15.67 18.42
N ARG A 176 -63.58 14.38 18.45
CA ARG A 176 -63.62 13.56 19.67
C ARG A 176 -62.48 13.93 20.63
N ASP A 177 -61.26 14.05 20.11
CA ASP A 177 -60.05 14.19 20.94
C ASP A 177 -59.78 15.65 21.34
N HIS A 178 -60.41 16.62 20.67
CA HIS A 178 -60.23 18.06 20.94
C HIS A 178 -61.57 18.80 20.92
N PHE A 179 -61.86 19.59 21.95
CA PHE A 179 -63.05 20.45 22.00
C PHE A 179 -62.79 21.81 21.34
N GLY A 180 -63.70 22.29 20.50
CA GLY A 180 -63.56 23.58 19.78
C GLY A 180 -62.59 23.56 18.59
N LEU A 181 -61.84 24.64 18.36
CA LEU A 181 -60.81 24.79 17.32
C LEU A 181 -61.29 24.62 15.87
N GLU A 182 -62.53 25.01 15.55
CA GLU A 182 -63.13 24.84 14.21
C GLU A 182 -62.29 25.46 13.08
N LYS A 183 -61.71 26.65 13.29
CA LYS A 183 -60.83 27.29 12.29
C LYS A 183 -59.55 26.51 12.03
N VAL A 184 -59.00 25.83 13.04
CA VAL A 184 -57.74 25.06 12.93
C VAL A 184 -58.03 23.67 12.34
N LYS A 185 -59.11 23.01 12.75
CA LYS A 185 -59.54 21.70 12.21
C LYS A 185 -59.97 21.73 10.74
N ARG A 186 -60.30 22.93 10.21
CA ARG A 186 -60.65 23.14 8.80
C ARG A 186 -59.44 23.40 7.90
N ARG A 187 -58.29 23.74 8.48
CA ARG A 187 -57.06 24.10 7.76
C ARG A 187 -56.30 22.85 7.38
#